data_AF-A0A9E3VRZ3-F1
#
_entry.id   AF-A0A9E3VRZ3-F1
#
_cell.length_a   1.000
_cell.length_b   1.000
_cell.length_c   1.000
_cell.angle_alpha   90.00
_cell.angle_beta   90.00
_cell.angle_gamma   90.00
#
_symmetry.space_group_name_H-M   'P 1'
#
loop_
_entity.id
_entity.type
_entity.pdbx_description
1 polymer ?
#
loop_
_entity_poly.entity_id
_entity_poly.type
_entity_poly.pdbx_seq_one_letter_code
_entity_poly.pdbx_strand_id
1 'polypeptide(L)'
;MRTFPVASVLFLSLSVFSFSAKAVTVSELPATIQSCIASGTCAVDYSGSYDSGTASAFQMVDVPSGRWNWLVRYDLVAPSGQTDIGGEQNTAYNGYLWMQVASNYSATETAHPVTLFLDKVTPVPASLNYSQGGDLSLFMTTADLLAGGAYSTLSYISYYDDPNFWVTGNLSGDTPGICAAVGCQASAQLNLVQLKYQSLGSSGIVMAGFDTSDTRGLVYSQSSSYDSDFSYSSTTQSFNVSAVPEAQTSLLFGFGLLAVAAVVRRRK
;
A
#
# COMPACT_ATOMS: atom_id res chain seq x y z
N MET A 1 -9.32 16.62 65.72
CA MET A 1 -10.40 16.30 64.75
C MET A 1 -9.77 16.17 63.37
N ARG A 2 -9.98 15.03 62.71
CA ARG A 2 -9.41 14.66 61.42
C ARG A 2 -10.44 14.93 60.32
N THR A 3 -9.99 15.45 59.18
CA THR A 3 -10.67 15.28 57.88
C THR A 3 -9.61 15.22 56.77
N PHE A 4 -9.57 14.08 56.08
CA PHE A 4 -8.83 13.84 54.83
C PHE A 4 -9.63 14.38 53.64
N PRO A 5 -8.97 14.75 52.52
CA PRO A 5 -9.55 14.54 51.21
C PRO A 5 -8.78 13.44 50.46
N VAL A 6 -9.57 12.48 49.99
CA VAL A 6 -9.23 11.40 49.08
C VAL A 6 -8.81 11.99 47.75
N ALA A 7 -7.54 11.85 47.37
CA ALA A 7 -7.10 12.12 46.01
C ALA A 7 -7.42 10.90 45.14
N SER A 8 -8.36 11.11 44.23
CA SER A 8 -8.83 10.16 43.24
C SER A 8 -7.69 9.64 42.37
N VAL A 9 -7.57 8.32 42.34
CA VAL A 9 -6.67 7.56 41.47
C VAL A 9 -7.24 7.62 40.04
N LEU A 10 -6.62 8.42 39.18
CA LEU A 10 -6.85 8.42 37.74
C LEU A 10 -5.84 7.46 37.10
N PHE A 11 -6.18 6.16 37.06
CA PHE A 11 -5.48 5.19 36.23
C PHE A 11 -5.91 5.43 34.77
N LEU A 12 -5.12 6.20 34.02
CA LEU A 12 -5.14 6.14 32.56
C LEU A 12 -4.61 4.77 32.14
N SER A 13 -5.51 3.83 31.83
CA SER A 13 -5.16 2.61 31.12
C SER A 13 -4.90 2.95 29.64
N LEU A 14 -3.65 3.28 29.29
CA LEU A 14 -3.20 3.12 27.91
C LEU A 14 -3.18 1.62 27.60
N SER A 15 -4.26 1.11 27.02
CA SER A 15 -4.25 -0.19 26.34
C SER A 15 -3.41 -0.04 25.07
N VAL A 16 -2.10 -0.19 25.23
CA VAL A 16 -1.18 -0.37 24.11
C VAL A 16 -1.50 -1.77 23.56
N PHE A 17 -2.20 -1.83 22.44
CA PHE A 17 -2.32 -3.09 21.70
C PHE A 17 -0.93 -3.42 21.18
N SER A 18 -0.23 -4.31 21.87
CA SER A 18 0.99 -4.93 21.35
C SER A 18 0.57 -5.91 20.25
N PHE A 19 0.42 -5.41 19.02
CA PHE A 19 0.44 -6.30 17.87
C PHE A 19 1.84 -6.91 17.82
N SER A 20 1.94 -8.22 18.09
CA SER A 20 3.19 -8.93 17.93
C SER A 20 3.54 -8.88 16.45
N ALA A 21 4.70 -8.32 16.10
CA ALA A 21 5.11 -8.25 14.71
C ALA A 21 5.17 -9.66 14.11
N LYS A 22 4.61 -9.83 12.90
CA LYS A 22 4.62 -11.11 12.19
C LYS A 22 6.04 -11.37 11.69
N ALA A 23 6.62 -12.49 12.11
CA ALA A 23 7.88 -12.95 11.56
C ALA A 23 7.68 -13.56 10.16
N VAL A 24 8.72 -13.48 9.32
CA VAL A 24 8.72 -14.04 7.96
C VAL A 24 9.94 -14.93 7.74
N THR A 25 9.78 -15.97 6.92
CA THR A 25 10.88 -16.83 6.48
C THR A 25 11.41 -16.39 5.12
N VAL A 26 12.67 -16.73 4.79
CA VAL A 26 13.29 -16.37 3.50
C VAL A 26 12.44 -16.84 2.31
N SER A 27 11.83 -18.03 2.37
CA SER A 27 10.99 -18.57 1.29
C SER A 27 9.71 -17.76 0.99
N GLU A 28 9.24 -16.98 1.96
CA GLU A 28 8.04 -16.13 1.83
C GLU A 28 8.36 -14.76 1.23
N LEU A 29 9.63 -14.36 1.19
CA LEU A 29 10.06 -13.13 0.54
C LEU A 29 9.94 -13.23 -0.98
N PRO A 30 9.87 -12.09 -1.70
CA PRO A 30 9.92 -12.08 -3.14
C PRO A 30 11.16 -12.77 -3.69
N ALA A 31 11.06 -13.48 -4.81
CA ALA A 31 12.18 -14.17 -5.44
C ALA A 31 13.40 -13.25 -5.69
N THR A 32 13.17 -12.00 -6.07
CA THR A 32 14.22 -10.98 -6.26
C THR A 32 14.94 -10.67 -4.95
N ILE A 33 14.21 -10.58 -3.83
CA ILE A 33 14.79 -10.35 -2.50
C ILE A 33 15.54 -11.58 -2.00
N GLN A 34 15.01 -12.79 -2.22
CA GLN A 34 15.73 -14.03 -1.92
C GLN A 34 17.08 -14.09 -2.65
N SER A 35 17.09 -13.66 -3.91
CA SER A 35 18.32 -13.60 -4.72
C SER A 35 19.31 -12.54 -4.21
N CYS A 36 18.84 -11.39 -3.71
CA CYS A 36 19.73 -10.38 -3.14
C CYS A 36 20.33 -10.84 -1.80
N ILE A 37 19.56 -11.57 -0.99
CA ILE A 37 20.06 -12.16 0.26
C ILE A 37 21.12 -13.23 -0.06
N ALA A 38 20.84 -14.13 -0.99
CA ALA A 38 21.76 -15.19 -1.38
C ALA A 38 23.07 -14.66 -1.96
N SER A 39 23.03 -13.53 -2.66
CA SER A 39 24.22 -12.84 -3.18
C SER A 39 24.92 -11.93 -2.17
N GLY A 40 24.35 -11.73 -0.97
CA GLY A 40 24.89 -10.84 0.06
C GLY A 40 24.78 -9.35 -0.28
N THR A 41 23.93 -8.97 -1.23
CA THR A 41 23.72 -7.57 -1.64
C THR A 41 22.62 -6.87 -0.84
N CYS A 42 21.83 -7.62 -0.08
CA CYS A 42 20.86 -7.06 0.85
C CYS A 42 20.77 -7.91 2.13
N ALA A 43 20.22 -7.33 3.19
CA ALA A 43 19.82 -8.05 4.39
C ALA A 43 18.42 -7.60 4.85
N VAL A 44 17.65 -8.52 5.41
CA VAL A 44 16.28 -8.29 5.90
C VAL A 44 16.19 -8.69 7.36
N ASP A 45 15.55 -7.86 8.19
CA ASP A 45 15.14 -8.23 9.54
C ASP A 45 13.82 -9.00 9.49
N TYR A 46 13.90 -10.30 9.74
CA TYR A 46 12.77 -11.23 9.66
C TYR A 46 11.79 -11.15 10.83
N SER A 47 12.14 -10.47 11.92
CA SER A 47 11.31 -10.42 13.13
C SER A 47 10.05 -9.56 12.98
N GLY A 48 10.00 -8.74 11.93
CA GLY A 48 8.94 -7.78 11.69
C GLY A 48 9.09 -6.55 12.60
N SER A 49 8.95 -5.36 12.04
CA SER A 49 9.04 -4.10 12.77
C SER A 49 7.67 -3.45 12.99
N TYR A 50 6.66 -3.87 12.21
CA TYR A 50 5.30 -3.36 12.28
C TYR A 50 4.32 -4.43 11.80
N ASP A 51 3.14 -4.49 12.43
CA ASP A 51 2.03 -5.32 11.99
C ASP A 51 0.69 -4.69 12.39
N SER A 52 -0.24 -4.59 11.45
CA SER A 52 -1.60 -4.06 11.65
C SER A 52 -2.70 -5.11 11.50
N GLY A 53 -2.33 -6.38 11.28
CA GLY A 53 -3.20 -7.46 10.85
C GLY A 53 -3.53 -7.45 9.35
N THR A 54 -3.22 -6.37 8.64
CA THR A 54 -3.53 -6.21 7.20
C THR A 54 -2.28 -5.88 6.38
N ALA A 55 -1.29 -5.24 7.00
CA ALA A 55 0.05 -5.10 6.50
C ALA A 55 1.07 -5.46 7.59
N SER A 56 2.19 -6.06 7.18
CA SER A 56 3.35 -6.31 8.04
C SER A 56 4.59 -5.71 7.38
N ALA A 57 5.44 -5.02 8.13
CA ALA A 57 6.64 -4.39 7.57
C ALA A 57 7.93 -4.88 8.22
N PHE A 58 8.97 -4.94 7.41
CA PHE A 58 10.28 -5.48 7.73
C PHE A 58 11.34 -4.48 7.30
N GLN A 59 12.38 -4.31 8.11
CA GLN A 59 13.52 -3.49 7.71
C GLN A 59 14.39 -4.28 6.74
N MET A 60 14.83 -3.60 5.69
CA MET A 60 15.77 -4.11 4.73
C MET A 60 16.90 -3.10 4.55
N VAL A 61 18.13 -3.57 4.41
CA VAL A 61 19.27 -2.73 4.02
C VAL A 61 19.80 -3.21 2.68
N ASP A 62 19.97 -2.29 1.75
CA ASP A 62 20.76 -2.49 0.54
C ASP A 62 22.24 -2.29 0.92
N VAL A 63 23.03 -3.37 0.89
CA VAL A 63 24.41 -3.36 1.39
C VAL A 63 25.33 -2.46 0.54
N PRO A 64 25.26 -2.47 -0.81
CA PRO A 64 26.09 -1.61 -1.64
C PRO A 64 25.87 -0.11 -1.41
N SER A 65 24.62 0.34 -1.28
CA SER A 65 24.30 1.76 -1.08
C SER A 65 24.22 2.17 0.39
N GLY A 66 24.12 1.21 1.31
CA GLY A 66 23.84 1.46 2.73
C GLY A 66 22.43 2.04 2.98
N ARG A 67 21.55 2.04 1.97
CA ARG A 67 20.19 2.60 2.10
C ARG A 67 19.28 1.62 2.85
N TRP A 68 18.56 2.17 3.83
CA TRP A 68 17.50 1.47 4.53
C TRP A 68 16.19 1.59 3.76
N ASN A 69 15.50 0.45 3.66
CA ASN A 69 14.22 0.30 3.00
C ASN A 69 13.22 -0.36 3.96
N TRP A 70 11.95 -0.03 3.76
CA TRP A 70 10.84 -0.81 4.27
C TRP A 70 10.41 -1.81 3.21
N LEU A 71 10.31 -3.06 3.61
CA LEU A 71 9.66 -4.12 2.85
C LEU A 71 8.31 -4.41 3.51
N VAL A 72 7.22 -4.04 2.86
CA VAL A 72 5.86 -4.13 3.39
C VAL A 72 5.08 -5.22 2.68
N ARG A 73 4.58 -6.18 3.44
CA ARG A 73 3.71 -7.27 2.99
C ARG A 73 2.26 -6.85 3.14
N TYR A 74 1.46 -7.08 2.10
CA TYR A 74 0.04 -6.78 2.07
C TYR A 74 -0.75 -8.05 1.75
N ASP A 75 -1.59 -8.49 2.69
CA ASP A 75 -2.46 -9.65 2.47
C ASP A 75 -3.67 -9.23 1.62
N LEU A 76 -3.82 -9.87 0.45
CA LEU A 76 -4.85 -9.51 -0.50
C LEU A 76 -6.22 -10.00 -0.05
N VAL A 77 -7.22 -9.15 -0.23
CA VAL A 77 -8.63 -9.45 0.03
C VAL A 77 -9.50 -9.05 -1.16
N ALA A 78 -10.74 -9.52 -1.20
CA ALA A 78 -11.70 -9.01 -2.16
C ALA A 78 -11.88 -7.48 -2.02
N PRO A 79 -11.96 -6.71 -3.11
CA PRO A 79 -12.19 -7.15 -4.49
C PRO A 79 -10.91 -7.30 -5.34
N SER A 80 -9.76 -7.72 -4.77
CA SER A 80 -8.55 -7.95 -5.56
C SER A 80 -8.78 -8.91 -6.73
N GLY A 81 -8.32 -8.54 -7.92
CA GLY A 81 -8.53 -9.33 -9.11
C GLY A 81 -8.35 -8.56 -10.41
N GLN A 82 -8.57 -9.27 -11.51
CA GLN A 82 -8.69 -8.75 -12.86
C GLN A 82 -10.14 -8.81 -13.33
N THR A 83 -10.59 -7.75 -14.00
CA THR A 83 -11.88 -7.65 -14.67
C THR A 83 -11.67 -7.25 -16.12
N ASP A 84 -12.20 -8.07 -17.04
CA ASP A 84 -12.18 -7.83 -18.48
C ASP A 84 -13.60 -7.55 -19.00
N ILE A 85 -13.88 -6.28 -19.33
CA ILE A 85 -15.12 -5.86 -19.97
C ILE A 85 -14.98 -6.04 -21.48
N GLY A 86 -15.99 -6.62 -22.12
CA GLY A 86 -15.93 -7.07 -23.52
C GLY A 86 -15.40 -8.49 -23.71
N GLY A 87 -14.97 -9.16 -22.63
CA GLY A 87 -14.49 -10.55 -22.62
C GLY A 87 -15.03 -11.45 -21.48
N GLU A 88 -15.94 -10.96 -20.64
CA GLU A 88 -16.63 -11.67 -19.54
C GLU A 88 -15.73 -12.38 -18.49
N GLN A 89 -14.45 -12.06 -18.38
CA GLN A 89 -13.56 -12.70 -17.40
C GLN A 89 -13.39 -11.85 -16.14
N ASN A 90 -13.69 -12.46 -14.99
CA ASN A 90 -13.35 -11.95 -13.67
C ASN A 90 -12.45 -12.98 -12.98
N THR A 91 -11.21 -12.61 -12.72
CA THR A 91 -10.22 -13.46 -12.04
C THR A 91 -9.91 -12.87 -10.68
N ALA A 92 -10.37 -13.50 -9.60
CA ALA A 92 -10.03 -13.05 -8.25
C ALA A 92 -8.55 -13.34 -7.94
N TYR A 93 -7.87 -12.36 -7.34
CA TYR A 93 -6.50 -12.51 -6.84
C TYR A 93 -6.52 -12.86 -5.35
N ASN A 94 -5.65 -13.79 -4.97
CA ASN A 94 -5.39 -14.22 -3.60
C ASN A 94 -3.88 -14.15 -3.31
N GLY A 95 -3.50 -14.44 -2.07
CA GLY A 95 -2.12 -14.43 -1.61
C GLY A 95 -1.75 -13.08 -1.03
N TYR A 96 -0.55 -12.61 -1.35
CA TYR A 96 -0.04 -11.34 -0.85
C TYR A 96 0.85 -10.69 -1.90
N LEU A 97 0.98 -9.38 -1.83
CA LEU A 97 2.00 -8.63 -2.56
C LEU A 97 2.99 -8.01 -1.57
N TRP A 98 4.17 -7.68 -2.08
CA TRP A 98 5.15 -6.92 -1.33
C TRP A 98 5.40 -5.56 -1.97
N MET A 99 5.71 -4.57 -1.15
CA MET A 99 6.15 -3.25 -1.58
C MET A 99 7.48 -2.92 -0.92
N GLN A 100 8.47 -2.53 -1.71
CA GLN A 100 9.71 -1.95 -1.21
C GLN A 100 9.71 -0.44 -1.44
N VAL A 101 9.99 0.30 -0.38
CA VAL A 101 10.17 1.76 -0.41
C VAL A 101 11.38 2.14 0.46
N ALA A 102 12.06 3.25 0.16
CA ALA A 102 13.14 3.70 1.03
C ALA A 102 12.57 4.23 2.36
N SER A 103 13.24 3.93 3.47
CA SER A 103 12.83 4.43 4.78
C SER A 103 12.98 5.94 4.90
N ASN A 104 13.80 6.55 4.06
CA ASN A 104 13.93 7.99 3.90
C ASN A 104 14.38 8.37 2.49
N TYR A 105 14.08 9.60 2.09
CA TYR A 105 14.49 10.21 0.83
C TYR A 105 14.98 11.64 1.05
N SER A 106 15.82 12.15 0.14
CA SER A 106 16.05 13.58 0.03
C SER A 106 14.90 14.25 -0.71
N ALA A 107 14.35 15.33 -0.18
CA ALA A 107 13.34 16.15 -0.83
C ALA A 107 13.83 16.80 -2.13
N THR A 108 15.15 16.83 -2.36
CA THR A 108 15.75 17.34 -3.59
C THR A 108 15.80 16.30 -4.72
N GLU A 109 15.57 15.02 -4.41
CA GLU A 109 15.43 13.98 -5.44
C GLU A 109 14.12 14.22 -6.22
N THR A 110 14.18 14.14 -7.54
CA THR A 110 13.02 14.40 -8.42
C THR A 110 12.08 13.20 -8.52
N ALA A 111 12.59 12.00 -8.24
CA ALA A 111 11.87 10.75 -8.39
C ALA A 111 12.33 9.77 -7.30
N HIS A 112 11.37 9.07 -6.72
CA HIS A 112 11.57 8.14 -5.61
C HIS A 112 11.11 6.74 -6.02
N PRO A 113 12.01 5.75 -6.03
CA PRO A 113 11.66 4.39 -6.45
C PRO A 113 10.73 3.72 -5.45
N VAL A 114 9.71 3.06 -5.97
CA VAL A 114 8.83 2.13 -5.27
C VAL A 114 8.75 0.85 -6.09
N THR A 115 9.03 -0.30 -5.48
CA THR A 115 8.95 -1.58 -6.19
C THR A 115 7.80 -2.42 -5.62
N LEU A 116 6.93 -2.94 -6.48
CA LEU A 116 5.93 -3.93 -6.11
C LEU A 116 6.36 -5.32 -6.58
N PHE A 117 6.31 -6.30 -5.69
CA PHE A 117 6.58 -7.69 -6.02
C PHE A 117 5.26 -8.46 -6.02
N LEU A 118 4.97 -9.10 -7.16
CA LEU A 118 3.69 -9.76 -7.43
C LEU A 118 3.82 -11.29 -7.52
N ASP A 119 5.02 -11.84 -7.27
CA ASP A 119 5.33 -13.27 -7.39
C ASP A 119 4.54 -14.17 -6.42
N LYS A 120 3.99 -13.58 -5.36
CA LYS A 120 3.15 -14.26 -4.35
C LYS A 120 1.65 -14.04 -4.56
N VAL A 121 1.26 -13.34 -5.62
CA VAL A 121 -0.13 -13.19 -6.04
C VAL A 121 -0.55 -14.40 -6.87
N THR A 122 -1.72 -14.97 -6.55
CA THR A 122 -2.26 -16.14 -7.27
C THR A 122 -3.70 -15.89 -7.71
N PRO A 123 -4.05 -16.17 -8.98
CA PRO A 123 -3.14 -16.53 -10.07
C PRO A 123 -2.17 -15.40 -10.42
N VAL A 124 -1.08 -15.73 -11.13
CA VAL A 124 -0.09 -14.75 -11.59
C VAL A 124 -0.81 -13.67 -12.40
N PRO A 125 -0.69 -12.38 -12.04
CA PRO A 125 -1.34 -11.30 -12.77
C PRO A 125 -0.93 -11.28 -14.24
N ALA A 126 -1.89 -11.02 -15.13
CA ALA A 126 -1.58 -10.83 -16.54
C ALA A 126 -0.75 -9.56 -16.73
N SER A 127 0.15 -9.57 -17.70
CA SER A 127 0.89 -8.37 -18.05
C SER A 127 0.01 -7.42 -18.86
N LEU A 128 -0.10 -6.15 -18.44
CA LEU A 128 -0.83 -5.12 -19.21
C LEU A 128 0.11 -4.28 -20.09
N ASN A 129 1.38 -4.66 -20.19
CA ASN A 129 2.39 -4.01 -21.03
C ASN A 129 3.43 -5.03 -21.49
N TYR A 130 3.89 -5.02 -22.74
CA TYR A 130 4.86 -6.00 -23.25
C TYR A 130 6.16 -6.09 -22.43
N SER A 131 6.50 -5.06 -21.63
CA SER A 131 7.66 -5.04 -20.73
C SER A 131 7.35 -5.42 -19.27
N GLN A 132 6.09 -5.49 -18.85
CA GLN A 132 5.73 -5.85 -17.48
C GLN A 132 5.90 -7.38 -17.31
N GLY A 133 6.98 -7.78 -16.64
CA GLY A 133 7.22 -9.18 -16.28
C GLY A 133 7.83 -9.25 -14.87
N GLY A 134 7.06 -9.76 -13.91
CA GLY A 134 7.52 -9.90 -12.52
C GLY A 134 7.23 -8.65 -11.68
N ASP A 135 8.30 -8.06 -11.13
CA ASP A 135 8.22 -6.92 -10.22
C ASP A 135 7.92 -5.62 -10.97
N LEU A 136 7.12 -4.73 -10.39
CA LEU A 136 6.81 -3.41 -10.95
C LEU A 136 7.74 -2.37 -10.34
N SER A 137 8.61 -1.76 -11.14
CA SER A 137 9.46 -0.65 -10.73
C SER A 137 8.79 0.67 -11.07
N LEU A 138 8.29 1.35 -10.04
CA LEU A 138 7.55 2.60 -10.15
C LEU A 138 8.35 3.76 -9.56
N PHE A 139 8.03 4.98 -9.98
CA PHE A 139 8.61 6.21 -9.44
C PHE A 139 7.52 7.22 -9.08
N MET A 140 7.69 7.83 -7.91
CA MET A 140 6.81 8.87 -7.37
C MET A 140 7.57 10.18 -7.19
N THR A 141 6.88 11.32 -7.26
CA THR A 141 7.47 12.61 -6.87
C THR A 141 7.46 12.80 -5.35
N THR A 142 8.25 13.74 -4.83
CA THR A 142 8.20 14.11 -3.40
C THR A 142 6.80 14.53 -2.96
N ALA A 143 6.07 15.25 -3.82
CA ALA A 143 4.70 15.69 -3.53
C ALA A 143 3.75 14.50 -3.40
N ASP A 144 3.86 13.52 -4.30
CA ASP A 144 3.03 12.32 -4.26
C ASP A 144 3.35 11.41 -3.06
N LEU A 145 4.64 11.29 -2.68
CA LEU A 145 5.03 10.58 -1.46
C LEU A 145 4.37 11.19 -0.22
N LEU A 146 4.43 12.52 -0.10
CA LEU A 146 3.82 13.26 1.01
C LEU A 146 2.29 13.19 1.00
N ALA A 147 1.69 13.11 -0.20
CA ALA A 147 0.25 12.87 -0.37
C ALA A 147 -0.16 11.41 -0.10
N GLY A 148 0.82 10.49 -0.01
CA GLY A 148 0.60 9.08 0.27
C GLY A 148 0.19 8.26 -0.96
N GLY A 149 0.36 8.75 -2.18
CA GLY A 149 -0.05 8.04 -3.39
C GLY A 149 0.17 8.86 -4.66
N ALA A 150 0.23 8.16 -5.79
CA ALA A 150 0.42 8.74 -7.11
C ALA A 150 -0.48 8.03 -8.12
N TYR A 151 -0.78 8.71 -9.22
CA TYR A 151 -1.45 8.12 -10.36
C TYR A 151 -0.84 8.60 -11.67
N SER A 152 -1.14 7.89 -12.75
CA SER A 152 -0.88 8.32 -14.12
C SER A 152 -1.99 7.83 -15.03
N THR A 153 -2.32 8.61 -16.04
CA THR A 153 -3.27 8.24 -17.10
C THR A 153 -2.73 8.72 -18.42
N LEU A 154 -2.71 7.83 -19.40
CA LEU A 154 -2.34 8.06 -20.78
C LEU A 154 -3.58 7.82 -21.64
N SER A 155 -4.01 8.82 -22.41
CA SER A 155 -5.14 8.70 -23.35
C SER A 155 -4.71 9.11 -24.75
N TYR A 156 -5.16 8.37 -25.76
CA TYR A 156 -4.95 8.71 -27.17
C TYR A 156 -6.29 9.05 -27.84
N ILE A 157 -6.49 10.34 -28.14
CA ILE A 157 -7.85 10.89 -28.33
C ILE A 157 -8.19 11.19 -29.81
N SER A 158 -7.22 11.43 -30.69
CA SER A 158 -7.51 11.87 -32.08
C SER A 158 -6.46 11.41 -33.09
N TYR A 159 -6.94 11.06 -34.31
CA TYR A 159 -6.12 10.65 -35.46
C TYR A 159 -6.03 11.72 -36.55
N TYR A 160 -7.06 12.56 -36.69
CA TYR A 160 -7.30 13.28 -37.95
C TYR A 160 -6.64 14.65 -38.07
N ASP A 161 -6.29 15.31 -36.96
CA ASP A 161 -5.72 16.66 -37.02
C ASP A 161 -4.37 16.83 -36.28
N ASP A 162 -4.09 16.02 -35.26
CA ASP A 162 -2.81 16.02 -34.50
C ASP A 162 -2.80 14.80 -33.54
N PRO A 163 -1.82 13.87 -33.61
CA PRO A 163 -1.73 12.77 -32.67
C PRO A 163 -1.42 13.30 -31.25
N ASN A 164 -2.48 13.65 -30.52
CA ASN A 164 -2.36 14.19 -29.18
C ASN A 164 -2.50 13.09 -28.13
N PHE A 165 -1.37 12.80 -27.47
CA PHE A 165 -1.35 12.04 -26.23
C PHE A 165 -1.64 12.96 -25.06
N TRP A 166 -2.59 12.57 -24.23
CA TRP A 166 -2.88 13.25 -22.98
C TRP A 166 -2.31 12.42 -21.85
N VAL A 167 -1.32 12.98 -21.16
CA VAL A 167 -0.74 12.39 -19.95
C VAL A 167 -1.13 13.25 -18.76
N THR A 168 -1.71 12.64 -17.75
CA THR A 168 -2.03 13.29 -16.46
C THR A 168 -1.49 12.46 -15.31
N GLY A 169 -1.10 13.13 -14.23
CA GLY A 169 -0.47 12.49 -13.09
C GLY A 169 1.05 12.36 -13.24
N ASN A 170 1.71 11.89 -12.17
CA ASN A 170 3.17 11.87 -12.05
C ASN A 170 3.75 10.49 -11.74
N LEU A 171 2.91 9.45 -11.63
CA LEU A 171 3.39 8.07 -11.50
C LEU A 171 4.09 7.66 -12.80
N SER A 172 5.30 7.11 -12.68
CA SER A 172 6.10 6.68 -13.84
C SER A 172 6.82 5.35 -13.56
N GLY A 173 7.55 4.83 -14.54
CA GLY A 173 8.20 3.51 -14.48
C GLY A 173 7.39 2.46 -15.24
N ASP A 174 7.20 1.28 -14.64
CA ASP A 174 6.47 0.15 -15.22
C ASP A 174 4.93 0.36 -15.20
N THR A 175 4.46 1.53 -15.62
CA THR A 175 3.03 1.80 -15.83
C THR A 175 2.54 1.19 -17.15
N PRO A 176 1.22 0.93 -17.31
CA PRO A 176 0.65 0.46 -18.57
C PRO A 176 1.01 1.42 -19.73
N GLY A 177 1.81 0.95 -20.68
CA GLY A 177 2.54 1.82 -21.60
C GLY A 177 2.04 1.86 -23.03
N ILE A 178 0.92 1.22 -23.36
CA ILE A 178 0.55 1.02 -24.77
C ILE A 178 -0.84 1.58 -25.03
N CYS A 179 -0.86 2.80 -25.59
CA CYS A 179 -2.01 3.30 -26.33
C CYS A 179 -1.64 3.60 -27.77
N ALA A 180 -1.81 2.61 -28.63
CA ALA A 180 -1.44 2.68 -30.04
C ALA A 180 -2.61 3.04 -30.97
N ALA A 181 -3.83 3.15 -30.45
CA ALA A 181 -5.05 3.39 -31.24
C ALA A 181 -5.94 4.44 -30.58
N VAL A 182 -6.61 5.26 -31.41
CA VAL A 182 -7.53 6.30 -30.91
C VAL A 182 -8.64 5.65 -30.11
N GLY A 183 -8.97 6.28 -28.98
CA GLY A 183 -9.91 5.75 -28.00
C GLY A 183 -9.26 4.78 -27.00
N CYS A 184 -7.94 4.57 -27.07
CA CYS A 184 -7.22 3.90 -26.02
C CYS A 184 -7.00 4.81 -24.81
N GLN A 185 -7.17 4.25 -23.62
CA GLN A 185 -6.74 4.85 -22.37
C GLN A 185 -6.06 3.80 -21.48
N ALA A 186 -4.93 4.15 -20.89
CA ALA A 186 -4.24 3.36 -19.89
C ALA A 186 -4.11 4.17 -18.61
N SER A 187 -4.28 3.55 -17.44
CA SER A 187 -4.08 4.24 -16.17
C SER A 187 -3.46 3.34 -15.11
N ALA A 188 -2.75 3.94 -14.18
CA ALA A 188 -2.22 3.28 -13.00
C ALA A 188 -2.38 4.19 -11.78
N GLN A 189 -2.62 3.57 -10.63
CA GLN A 189 -2.70 4.23 -9.34
C GLN A 189 -1.95 3.40 -8.30
N LEU A 190 -1.11 4.07 -7.53
CA LEU A 190 -0.39 3.51 -6.39
C LEU A 190 -0.76 4.29 -5.14
N ASN A 191 -1.17 3.61 -4.08
CA ASN A 191 -1.34 4.22 -2.77
C ASN A 191 -0.38 3.55 -1.77
N LEU A 192 0.28 4.38 -0.97
CA LEU A 192 1.14 3.97 0.13
C LEU A 192 0.28 3.61 1.34
N VAL A 193 -0.50 2.53 1.24
CA VAL A 193 -1.44 2.11 2.28
C VAL A 193 -0.71 1.83 3.59
N GLN A 194 -1.14 2.47 4.69
CA GLN A 194 -0.52 2.43 6.02
C GLN A 194 0.92 2.94 6.08
N LEU A 195 1.43 3.50 5.00
CA LEU A 195 2.73 4.17 4.94
C LEU A 195 2.49 5.67 4.81
N LYS A 196 3.23 6.46 5.60
CA LYS A 196 3.14 7.91 5.58
C LYS A 196 4.52 8.52 5.57
N TYR A 197 4.77 9.35 4.56
CA TYR A 197 5.98 10.14 4.50
C TYR A 197 5.76 11.49 5.17
N GLN A 198 6.73 11.93 5.96
CA GLN A 198 6.72 13.23 6.61
C GLN A 198 8.06 13.93 6.43
N SER A 199 8.01 15.22 6.12
CA SER A 199 9.21 16.05 6.03
C SER A 199 9.71 16.41 7.42
N LEU A 200 11.00 16.16 7.69
CA LEU A 200 11.67 16.54 8.93
C LEU A 200 12.20 17.98 8.85
N GLY A 201 11.28 18.94 8.73
CA GLY A 201 11.58 20.36 8.76
C GLY A 201 12.61 20.79 7.70
N SER A 202 13.52 21.69 8.07
CA SER A 202 14.50 22.30 7.15
C SER A 202 15.64 21.37 6.72
N SER A 203 15.69 20.13 7.19
CA SER A 203 16.74 19.16 6.82
C SER A 203 16.64 18.71 5.37
N GLY A 204 15.49 18.93 4.72
CA GLY A 204 15.23 18.40 3.38
C GLY A 204 15.11 16.88 3.35
N ILE A 205 14.99 16.21 4.50
CA ILE A 205 14.80 14.75 4.58
C ILE A 205 13.32 14.45 4.75
N VAL A 206 12.83 13.48 4.00
CA VAL A 206 11.49 12.92 4.13
C VAL A 206 11.62 11.50 4.66
N MET A 207 10.93 11.17 5.75
CA MET A 207 11.00 9.84 6.38
C MET A 207 9.66 9.11 6.30
N ALA A 208 9.73 7.80 6.07
CA ALA A 208 8.58 6.91 6.13
C ALA A 208 8.27 6.51 7.57
N GLY A 209 7.01 6.58 7.95
CA GLY A 209 6.44 5.95 9.13
C GLY A 209 5.18 5.16 8.78
N PHE A 210 4.58 4.50 9.78
CA PHE A 210 3.35 3.74 9.61
C PHE A 210 2.15 4.49 10.19
N ASP A 211 1.03 4.50 9.46
CA ASP A 211 -0.22 5.13 9.86
C ASP A 211 -1.30 4.05 10.06
N THR A 212 -1.52 3.65 11.32
CA THR A 212 -2.54 2.65 11.68
C THR A 212 -3.97 3.16 11.51
N SER A 213 -4.15 4.47 11.30
CA SER A 213 -5.47 5.06 11.05
C SER A 213 -5.81 5.14 9.56
N ASP A 214 -4.91 4.68 8.68
CA ASP A 214 -5.16 4.65 7.25
C ASP A 214 -6.26 3.63 6.91
N THR A 215 -7.35 4.15 6.36
CA THR A 215 -8.53 3.36 5.97
C THR A 215 -8.52 2.97 4.50
N ARG A 216 -7.51 3.36 3.73
CA ARG A 216 -7.39 3.01 2.31
C ARG A 216 -7.19 1.51 2.16
N GLY A 217 -7.99 0.89 1.28
CA GLY A 217 -7.87 -0.53 0.94
C GLY A 217 -7.15 -0.81 -0.38
N LEU A 218 -7.06 0.14 -1.30
CA LEU A 218 -6.43 -0.07 -2.60
C LEU A 218 -4.92 0.20 -2.54
N VAL A 219 -4.08 -0.81 -2.73
CA VAL A 219 -2.62 -0.64 -2.79
C VAL A 219 -2.17 -0.22 -4.18
N TYR A 220 -2.60 -0.97 -5.20
CA TYR A 220 -2.26 -0.70 -6.59
C TYR A 220 -3.43 -1.04 -7.51
N SER A 221 -3.63 -0.24 -8.55
CA SER A 221 -4.56 -0.52 -9.63
C SER A 221 -3.91 -0.16 -10.95
N GLN A 222 -4.20 -0.94 -11.98
CA GLN A 222 -3.87 -0.59 -13.35
C GLN A 222 -4.99 -1.00 -14.29
N SER A 223 -5.17 -0.22 -15.36
CA SER A 223 -6.16 -0.53 -16.39
C SER A 223 -5.67 -0.12 -17.76
N SER A 224 -6.22 -0.81 -18.76
CA SER A 224 -6.13 -0.47 -20.16
C SER A 224 -7.50 -0.66 -20.78
N SER A 225 -8.00 0.36 -21.46
CA SER A 225 -9.26 0.33 -22.18
C SER A 225 -9.05 0.81 -23.61
N TYR A 226 -9.93 0.32 -24.46
CA TYR A 226 -10.05 0.73 -25.85
C TYR A 226 -11.53 0.91 -26.14
N ASP A 227 -11.91 2.13 -26.49
CA ASP A 227 -13.25 2.50 -26.88
C ASP A 227 -13.25 3.03 -28.30
N SER A 228 -14.04 2.41 -29.17
CA SER A 228 -14.22 2.84 -30.55
C SER A 228 -15.69 2.70 -30.92
N ASP A 229 -16.10 3.34 -32.02
CA ASP A 229 -17.49 3.32 -32.51
C ASP A 229 -18.10 1.92 -32.66
N PHE A 230 -17.27 0.86 -32.72
CA PHE A 230 -17.69 -0.51 -32.98
C PHE A 230 -17.29 -1.53 -31.91
N SER A 231 -16.42 -1.17 -30.97
CA SER A 231 -15.96 -2.10 -29.93
C SER A 231 -15.48 -1.38 -28.69
N TYR A 232 -15.89 -1.91 -27.54
CA TYR A 232 -15.38 -1.53 -26.23
C TYR A 232 -14.71 -2.74 -25.58
N SER A 233 -13.48 -2.57 -25.13
CA SER A 233 -12.78 -3.54 -24.29
C SER A 233 -12.06 -2.81 -23.16
N SER A 234 -12.07 -3.36 -21.95
CA SER A 234 -11.34 -2.80 -20.83
C SER A 234 -10.85 -3.90 -19.91
N THR A 235 -9.58 -3.85 -19.56
CA THR A 235 -8.97 -4.71 -18.54
C THR A 235 -8.58 -3.85 -17.37
N THR A 236 -9.02 -4.22 -16.16
CA THR A 236 -8.63 -3.58 -14.91
C THR A 236 -8.09 -4.63 -13.95
N GLN A 237 -6.93 -4.38 -13.36
CA GLN A 237 -6.35 -5.16 -12.29
C GLN A 237 -6.29 -4.31 -11.03
N SER A 238 -6.75 -4.86 -9.92
CA SER A 238 -6.71 -4.17 -8.62
C SER A 238 -6.19 -5.08 -7.52
N PHE A 239 -5.41 -4.47 -6.63
CA PHE A 239 -4.79 -5.13 -5.49
C PHE A 239 -5.24 -4.42 -4.21
N ASN A 240 -6.15 -5.06 -3.50
CA ASN A 240 -6.84 -4.53 -2.34
C ASN A 240 -6.46 -5.30 -1.08
N VAL A 241 -6.34 -4.57 0.03
CA VAL A 241 -6.14 -5.08 1.38
C VAL A 241 -7.32 -4.72 2.25
N SER A 242 -7.49 -5.44 3.36
CA SER A 242 -8.48 -5.02 4.35
C SER A 242 -8.05 -3.67 4.91
N ALA A 243 -9.00 -2.74 5.00
CA ALA A 243 -8.78 -1.54 5.81
C ALA A 243 -8.50 -1.97 7.26
N VAL A 244 -7.64 -1.23 7.96
CA VAL A 244 -7.45 -1.43 9.40
C VAL A 244 -8.78 -1.08 10.07
N PRO A 245 -9.43 -2.01 10.79
CA PRO A 245 -10.62 -1.66 11.55
C PRO A 245 -10.26 -0.55 12.53
N GLU A 246 -10.97 0.58 12.52
CA GLU A 246 -10.81 1.59 13.56
C GLU A 246 -10.87 0.90 14.93
N ALA A 247 -9.92 1.19 15.81
CA ALA A 247 -9.85 0.59 17.12
C ALA A 247 -11.23 0.69 17.79
N GLN A 248 -11.86 -0.47 17.94
CA GLN A 248 -13.25 -0.67 18.29
C GLN A 248 -13.74 0.24 19.42
N THR A 249 -14.47 1.30 19.06
CA THR A 249 -15.41 1.98 19.96
C THR A 249 -16.49 1.02 20.48
N SER A 250 -16.68 -0.16 19.87
CA SER A 250 -17.56 -1.22 20.35
C SER A 250 -17.16 -1.81 21.72
N LEU A 251 -15.88 -1.79 22.11
CA LEU A 251 -15.49 -2.19 23.47
C LEU A 251 -15.87 -1.15 24.53
N LEU A 252 -15.87 0.15 24.18
CA LEU A 252 -16.30 1.22 25.08
C LEU A 252 -17.79 1.14 25.42
N PHE A 253 -18.64 0.71 24.49
CA PHE A 253 -20.06 0.48 24.77
C PHE A 253 -20.31 -0.78 25.62
N GLY A 254 -19.52 -1.83 25.43
CA GLY A 254 -19.63 -3.08 26.21
C GLY A 254 -19.27 -2.91 27.69
N PHE A 255 -18.16 -2.22 27.98
CA PHE A 255 -17.77 -1.93 29.37
C PHE A 255 -18.63 -0.84 30.02
N GLY A 256 -19.09 0.15 29.24
CA GLY A 256 -19.99 1.20 29.73
C GLY A 256 -21.33 0.64 30.24
N LEU A 257 -21.93 -0.32 29.53
CA LEU A 257 -23.20 -0.94 29.95
C LEU A 257 -23.06 -1.83 31.18
N LEU A 258 -21.96 -2.58 31.32
CA LEU A 258 -21.69 -3.40 32.50
C LEU A 258 -21.44 -2.56 33.76
N ALA A 259 -20.76 -1.42 33.63
CA ALA A 259 -20.53 -0.49 34.73
C ALA A 259 -21.84 0.16 35.23
N VAL A 260 -22.74 0.55 34.31
CA VAL A 260 -24.05 1.10 34.67
C VAL A 260 -24.94 0.05 35.34
N ALA A 261 -24.95 -1.19 34.82
CA ALA A 261 -25.71 -2.29 35.42
C ALA A 261 -25.23 -2.64 36.85
N ALA A 262 -23.92 -2.61 37.10
CA ALA A 262 -23.35 -2.87 38.42
C ALA A 262 -23.67 -1.77 39.45
N VAL A 263 -23.73 -0.50 39.03
CA VAL A 263 -24.09 0.63 39.90
C VAL A 263 -25.59 0.62 40.22
N VAL A 264 -26.45 0.27 39.27
CA VAL A 264 -27.91 0.17 39.49
C VAL A 264 -28.26 -0.99 40.43
N ARG A 265 -27.52 -2.11 40.36
CA ARG A 265 -27.76 -3.28 41.23
C ARG A 265 -27.30 -3.10 42.68
N ARG A 266 -26.40 -2.14 42.96
CA ARG A 266 -25.94 -1.79 44.32
C ARG A 266 -26.86 -0.80 45.05
N ARG A 267 -27.88 -0.25 44.39
CA ARG A 267 -28.83 0.72 44.97
C ARG A 267 -30.23 0.15 45.26
N LYS A 268 -30.40 -1.18 45.17
CA LYS A 268 -31.54 -1.91 45.73
C LYS A 268 -31.04 -2.80 46.85
#